data_AF-A0A5C7ZMD3-F1
#
_entry.id   AF-A0A5C7ZMD3-F1
#
_cell.length_a   1.000
_cell.length_b   1.000
_cell.length_c   1.000
_cell.angle_alpha   90.00
_cell.angle_beta   90.00
_cell.angle_gamma   90.00
#
_symmetry.space_group_name_H-M   'P 1'
#
loop_
_entity.id
_entity.type
_entity.pdbx_description
1 polymer ?
#
loop_
_entity_poly.entity_id
_entity_poly.type
_entity_poly.pdbx_seq_one_letter_code
_entity_poly.pdbx_strand_id
1 'polypeptide(L)'
;LSEVAGDKIDEVFIGSCMTNIGHFRAAGKVLDGKSDIPARLWIAPPTKMDALILTEEGYYSVLGKAGARMEMPGCSLCMGNQAQIRKGSTAISTSTRNFPNRLGIDTRVYLGSAELAAMCALAGRIVTKDEYMEQIKLVNAKAADVYRYMNFDQIPAFVEVAETVEM
;
A
#
# COMPACT_ATOMS: atom_id res chain seq x y z
N LEU A 1 -4.80 12.34 -13.99
CA LEU A 1 -3.75 11.36 -14.37
C LEU A 1 -3.00 11.80 -15.61
N SER A 2 -3.66 12.07 -16.75
CA SER A 2 -3.02 12.52 -18.00
C SER A 2 -2.10 13.74 -17.87
N GLU A 3 -2.47 14.71 -17.03
CA GLU A 3 -1.71 15.97 -16.86
C GLU A 3 -0.38 15.83 -16.11
N VAL A 4 -0.24 14.77 -15.30
CA VAL A 4 0.91 14.56 -14.40
C VAL A 4 1.64 13.24 -14.71
N ALA A 5 1.21 12.53 -15.76
CA ALA A 5 1.86 11.30 -16.19
C ALA A 5 3.30 11.61 -16.63
N GLY A 6 4.24 10.77 -16.23
CA GLY A 6 5.67 11.00 -16.47
C GLY A 6 6.42 11.66 -15.31
N ASP A 7 5.72 12.29 -14.36
CA ASP A 7 6.35 12.86 -13.17
C ASP A 7 7.11 11.78 -12.40
N LYS A 8 8.39 12.03 -12.13
CA LYS A 8 9.26 11.09 -11.41
C LYS A 8 8.75 10.84 -9.99
N ILE A 9 8.77 9.58 -9.55
CA ILE A 9 8.42 9.17 -8.20
C ILE A 9 9.65 8.52 -7.56
N ASP A 10 10.13 9.11 -6.46
CA ASP A 10 11.25 8.59 -5.69
C ASP A 10 10.77 7.66 -4.56
N GLU A 11 9.64 7.97 -3.93
CA GLU A 11 9.09 7.21 -2.80
C GLU A 11 7.58 6.98 -2.93
N VAL A 12 7.10 5.84 -2.41
CA VAL A 12 5.68 5.46 -2.43
C VAL A 12 5.24 5.04 -1.05
N PHE A 13 4.10 5.55 -0.58
CA PHE A 13 3.51 5.15 0.70
C PHE A 13 2.11 4.57 0.50
N ILE A 14 1.94 3.31 0.91
CA ILE A 14 0.65 2.62 0.96
C ILE A 14 0.40 2.18 2.39
N GLY A 15 -0.54 2.83 3.07
CA GLY A 15 -0.88 2.45 4.44
C GLY A 15 -1.33 3.58 5.36
N SER A 16 -2.59 3.99 5.27
CA SER A 16 -3.19 4.95 6.19
C SER A 16 -4.54 4.43 6.69
N CYS A 17 -5.25 5.19 7.51
CA CYS A 17 -6.63 4.86 7.87
C CYS A 17 -7.60 4.85 6.65
N MET A 18 -7.18 5.36 5.49
CA MET A 18 -7.94 5.25 4.23
C MET A 18 -7.80 3.88 3.56
N THR A 19 -6.87 3.04 4.05
CA THR A 19 -6.60 1.72 3.47
C THR A 19 -7.24 0.61 4.31
N ASN A 20 -7.49 -0.52 3.68
CA ASN A 20 -8.01 -1.77 4.22
C ASN A 20 -7.24 -2.92 3.56
N ILE A 21 -7.41 -4.15 4.07
CA ILE A 21 -6.67 -5.33 3.60
C ILE A 21 -6.68 -5.51 2.07
N GLY A 22 -7.78 -5.22 1.38
CA GLY A 22 -7.91 -5.42 -0.06
C GLY A 22 -6.95 -4.57 -0.88
N HIS A 23 -6.64 -3.36 -0.41
CA HIS A 23 -5.66 -2.48 -1.06
C HIS A 23 -4.24 -3.05 -1.02
N PHE A 24 -3.85 -3.72 0.08
CA PHE A 24 -2.56 -4.38 0.19
C PHE A 24 -2.49 -5.64 -0.67
N ARG A 25 -3.59 -6.41 -0.75
CA ARG A 25 -3.68 -7.54 -1.70
C ARG A 25 -3.53 -7.07 -3.14
N ALA A 26 -4.21 -5.97 -3.51
CA ALA A 26 -4.14 -5.40 -4.84
C ALA A 26 -2.70 -4.93 -5.18
N ALA A 27 -2.05 -4.20 -4.26
CA ALA A 27 -0.65 -3.81 -4.40
C ALA A 27 0.28 -5.03 -4.54
N GLY A 28 0.03 -6.08 -3.75
CA GLY A 28 0.74 -7.35 -3.84
C GLY A 28 0.57 -8.04 -5.19
N LYS A 29 -0.64 -8.03 -5.78
CA LYS A 29 -0.86 -8.57 -7.15
C LYS A 29 -0.12 -7.77 -8.22
N VAL A 30 -0.04 -6.45 -8.09
CA VAL A 30 0.72 -5.59 -9.03
C VAL A 30 2.22 -5.88 -8.95
N LEU A 31 2.73 -6.15 -7.75
CA LEU A 31 4.16 -6.35 -7.48
C LEU A 31 4.58 -7.83 -7.49
N ASP A 32 3.66 -8.75 -7.79
CA ASP A 32 3.95 -10.18 -7.79
C ASP A 32 5.01 -10.55 -8.84
N GLY A 33 6.01 -11.31 -8.40
CA GLY A 33 7.18 -11.67 -9.21
C GLY A 33 8.07 -10.49 -9.62
N LYS A 34 7.90 -9.30 -9.03
CA LYS A 34 8.78 -8.14 -9.26
C LYS A 34 9.81 -8.02 -8.15
N SER A 35 10.98 -7.48 -8.50
CA SER A 35 12.08 -7.17 -7.57
C SER A 35 12.75 -5.86 -8.01
N ASP A 36 13.56 -5.28 -7.12
CA ASP A 36 14.38 -4.11 -7.41
C ASP A 36 13.61 -2.93 -8.02
N ILE A 37 12.42 -2.66 -7.46
CA ILE A 37 11.60 -1.53 -7.92
C ILE A 37 12.34 -0.20 -7.74
N PRO A 38 12.21 0.74 -8.69
CA PRO A 38 13.00 1.97 -8.72
C PRO A 38 12.65 2.94 -7.59
N ALA A 39 11.40 2.95 -7.11
CA ALA A 39 10.97 3.83 -6.03
C ALA A 39 11.03 3.12 -4.68
N ARG A 40 11.36 3.85 -3.61
CA ARG A 40 11.30 3.30 -2.25
C ARG A 40 9.84 3.12 -1.82
N LEU A 41 9.41 1.88 -1.68
CA LEU A 41 8.04 1.56 -1.27
C LEU A 41 7.95 1.34 0.24
N TRP A 42 6.98 2.02 0.87
CA TRP A 42 6.64 1.91 2.28
C TRP A 42 5.24 1.31 2.41
N ILE A 43 5.13 0.23 3.18
CA ILE A 43 3.87 -0.47 3.44
C ILE A 43 3.56 -0.43 4.92
N ALA A 44 2.40 0.11 5.29
CA ALA A 44 1.97 0.19 6.69
C ALA A 44 0.51 -0.29 6.85
N PRO A 45 0.26 -1.55 7.22
CA PRO A 45 -1.10 -2.00 7.49
C PRO A 45 -1.77 -1.18 8.60
N PRO A 46 -3.09 -0.91 8.52
CA PRO A 46 -3.75 -0.06 9.50
C PRO A 46 -3.89 -0.73 10.88
N THR A 47 -4.00 -2.06 10.93
CA THR A 47 -4.13 -2.82 12.18
C THR A 47 -3.20 -4.04 12.24
N LYS A 48 -3.02 -4.59 13.45
CA LYS A 48 -2.29 -5.85 13.65
C LYS A 48 -2.99 -7.03 12.98
N MET A 49 -4.31 -6.99 12.88
CA MET A 49 -5.11 -8.05 12.26
C MET A 49 -4.89 -8.06 10.75
N ASP A 50 -4.86 -6.89 10.10
CA ASP A 50 -4.49 -6.79 8.68
C ASP A 50 -3.08 -7.35 8.43
N ALA A 51 -2.11 -6.96 9.27
CA ALA A 51 -0.74 -7.45 9.17
C ALA A 51 -0.65 -8.98 9.32
N LEU A 52 -1.40 -9.56 10.27
CA LEU A 52 -1.46 -11.01 10.49
C LEU A 52 -1.99 -11.72 9.24
N ILE A 53 -3.18 -11.35 8.76
CA ILE A 53 -3.81 -12.02 7.60
C ILE A 53 -2.97 -11.84 6.33
N LEU A 54 -2.39 -10.66 6.10
CA LEU A 54 -1.47 -10.45 4.96
C LEU A 54 -0.20 -11.28 5.06
N THR A 55 0.24 -11.62 6.28
CA THR A 55 1.37 -12.53 6.50
C THR A 55 0.97 -13.97 6.20
N GLU A 56 -0.17 -14.43 6.73
CA GLU A 56 -0.70 -15.78 6.51
C GLU A 56 -0.99 -16.06 5.03
N GLU A 57 -1.52 -15.08 4.31
CA GLU A 57 -1.77 -15.17 2.87
C GLU A 57 -0.50 -14.99 2.01
N GLY A 58 0.65 -14.70 2.63
CA GLY A 58 1.96 -14.61 1.95
C GLY A 58 2.25 -13.28 1.26
N TYR A 59 1.37 -12.27 1.37
CA TYR A 59 1.56 -10.95 0.75
C TYR A 59 2.77 -10.19 1.32
N TYR A 60 3.13 -10.42 2.58
CA TYR A 60 4.37 -9.88 3.16
C TYR A 60 5.61 -10.36 2.40
N SER A 61 5.64 -11.64 1.98
CA SER A 61 6.75 -12.18 1.20
C SER A 61 6.83 -11.54 -0.19
N VAL A 62 5.67 -11.37 -0.84
CA VAL A 62 5.58 -10.73 -2.16
C VAL A 62 6.09 -9.29 -2.11
N LEU A 63 5.55 -8.49 -1.19
CA LEU A 63 5.94 -7.09 -1.03
C LEU A 63 7.40 -6.94 -0.60
N GLY A 64 7.88 -7.80 0.30
CA GLY A 64 9.28 -7.83 0.72
C GLY A 64 10.24 -8.16 -0.43
N LYS A 65 9.91 -9.14 -1.28
CA LYS A 65 10.70 -9.49 -2.48
C LYS A 65 10.74 -8.35 -3.50
N ALA A 66 9.66 -7.58 -3.60
CA ALA A 66 9.63 -6.38 -4.43
C ALA A 66 10.55 -5.26 -3.91
N GLY A 67 11.06 -5.37 -2.68
CA GLY A 67 11.90 -4.35 -2.03
C GLY A 67 11.13 -3.40 -1.13
N ALA A 68 9.88 -3.72 -0.77
CA ALA A 68 9.07 -2.89 0.12
C ALA A 68 9.60 -2.90 1.55
N ARG A 69 9.58 -1.73 2.19
CA ARG A 69 9.82 -1.57 3.61
C ARG A 69 8.50 -1.70 4.38
N MET A 70 8.43 -2.73 5.21
CA MET A 70 7.27 -3.00 6.06
C MET A 70 7.38 -2.21 7.38
N GLU A 71 6.42 -1.34 7.62
CA GLU A 71 6.28 -0.59 8.87
C GLU A 71 5.33 -1.31 9.83
N MET A 72 5.46 -1.03 11.13
CA MET A 72 4.52 -1.56 12.12
C MET A 72 3.13 -0.94 11.91
N PRO A 73 2.04 -1.68 12.25
CA PRO A 73 0.70 -1.16 12.08
C PRO A 73 0.46 0.15 12.82
N GLY A 74 -0.08 1.15 12.11
CA GLY A 74 -0.33 2.49 12.65
C GLY A 74 -0.26 3.59 11.59
N CYS A 75 -0.22 4.85 12.03
CA CYS A 75 -0.24 6.02 11.13
C CYS A 75 1.00 6.15 10.24
N SER A 76 2.16 5.64 10.70
CA SER A 76 3.44 5.69 9.97
C SER A 76 3.71 7.08 9.35
N LEU A 77 4.06 7.14 8.07
CA LEU A 77 4.40 8.38 7.35
C LEU A 77 3.21 9.34 7.17
N CYS A 78 1.96 8.89 7.40
CA CYS A 78 0.77 9.74 7.20
C CYS A 78 0.79 11.01 8.07
N MET A 79 1.42 10.94 9.25
CA MET A 79 1.53 12.09 10.16
C MET A 79 2.85 12.86 9.98
N GLY A 80 3.93 12.20 9.58
CA GLY A 80 5.26 12.79 9.41
C GLY A 80 5.96 13.21 10.71
N ASN A 81 5.48 12.74 11.87
CA ASN A 81 6.03 13.06 13.19
C ASN A 81 7.14 12.11 13.67
N GLN A 82 7.34 10.99 12.97
CA GLN A 82 8.35 9.99 13.28
C GLN A 82 9.19 9.71 12.01
N ALA A 83 8.82 8.67 11.25
CA ALA A 83 9.40 8.43 9.94
C ALA A 83 8.96 9.50 8.94
N GLN A 84 9.91 9.94 8.12
CA GLN A 84 9.70 10.87 7.03
C GLN A 84 10.37 10.33 5.76
N ILE A 85 9.80 10.70 4.61
CA ILE A 85 10.47 10.47 3.32
C ILE A 85 11.69 11.39 3.19
N ARG A 86 12.58 11.08 2.26
CA ARG A 86 13.81 11.84 2.03
C ARG A 86 13.48 13.28 1.68
N LYS A 87 14.28 14.20 2.22
CA LYS A 87 14.20 15.64 1.87
C LYS A 87 14.25 15.83 0.36
N GLY A 88 13.35 16.66 -0.19
CA GLY A 88 13.32 16.97 -1.62
C GLY A 88 12.73 15.88 -2.52
N SER A 89 12.29 14.75 -1.96
CA SER A 89 11.75 13.65 -2.76
C SER A 89 10.35 13.96 -3.29
N THR A 90 10.04 13.35 -4.44
CA THR A 90 8.68 13.30 -4.96
C THR A 90 8.05 11.97 -4.61
N ALA A 91 6.84 11.99 -4.03
CA ALA A 91 6.17 10.79 -3.58
C ALA A 91 4.71 10.70 -4.02
N ILE A 92 4.21 9.47 -4.17
CA ILE A 92 2.77 9.18 -4.24
C ILE A 92 2.34 8.44 -2.96
N SER A 93 1.23 8.87 -2.38
CA SER A 93 0.80 8.47 -1.05
C SER A 93 -0.69 8.14 -1.04
N THR A 94 -1.05 7.08 -0.32
CA THR A 94 -2.45 6.76 0.04
C THR A 94 -2.85 7.36 1.40
N SER A 95 -2.11 8.38 1.85
CA SER A 95 -2.46 9.17 3.04
C SER A 95 -3.64 10.12 2.75
N THR A 96 -4.08 10.85 3.78
CA THR A 96 -5.21 11.79 3.66
C THR A 96 -4.79 13.20 3.26
N ARG A 97 -3.50 13.55 3.35
CA ARG A 97 -3.01 14.94 3.26
C ARG A 97 -1.65 15.00 2.60
N ASN A 98 -1.46 16.02 1.77
CA ASN A 98 -0.21 16.31 1.04
C ASN A 98 0.27 17.77 1.21
N PHE A 99 -0.05 18.40 2.34
CA PHE A 99 0.41 19.76 2.63
C PHE A 99 1.95 19.86 2.63
N PRO A 100 2.51 21.06 2.34
CA PRO A 100 3.95 21.28 2.41
C PRO A 100 4.53 20.79 3.74
N ASN A 101 5.67 20.09 3.67
CA ASN A 101 6.38 19.52 4.81
C ASN A 101 5.60 18.45 5.63
N ARG A 102 4.53 17.87 5.07
CA ARG A 102 3.72 16.88 5.79
C ARG A 102 4.35 15.49 5.88
N LEU A 103 4.80 14.93 4.75
CA LEU A 103 5.40 13.59 4.69
C LEU A 103 6.92 13.63 4.87
N GLY A 104 7.53 14.77 4.56
CA GLY A 104 8.96 15.04 4.71
C GLY A 104 9.26 16.49 4.29
N ILE A 105 10.49 16.94 4.53
CA ILE A 105 10.90 18.32 4.30
C ILE A 105 11.14 18.60 2.81
N ASP A 106 10.62 19.72 2.30
CA ASP A 106 10.77 20.15 0.90
C ASP A 106 10.29 19.11 -0.12
N THR A 107 9.31 18.28 0.24
CA THR A 107 8.81 17.18 -0.60
C THR A 107 7.62 17.59 -1.45
N ARG A 108 7.48 16.97 -2.63
CA ARG A 108 6.26 17.04 -3.45
C ARG A 108 5.47 15.74 -3.32
N VAL A 109 4.20 15.83 -2.93
CA VAL A 109 3.39 14.63 -2.64
C VAL A 109 2.10 14.63 -3.44
N TYR A 110 1.87 13.55 -4.17
CA TYR A 110 0.61 13.22 -4.83
C TYR A 110 -0.22 12.31 -3.94
N LEU A 111 -1.54 12.52 -3.94
CA LEU A 111 -2.49 11.58 -3.37
C LEU A 111 -3.03 10.68 -4.47
N GLY A 112 -3.07 9.38 -4.23
CA GLY A 112 -3.53 8.38 -5.20
C GLY A 112 -4.09 7.12 -4.54
N SER A 113 -4.67 6.24 -5.35
CA SER A 113 -5.13 4.93 -4.89
C SER A 113 -3.96 3.97 -4.66
N ALA A 114 -4.19 2.89 -3.92
CA ALA A 114 -3.14 1.91 -3.61
C ALA A 114 -2.66 1.16 -4.86
N GLU A 115 -3.58 0.84 -5.78
CA GLU A 115 -3.25 0.18 -7.04
C GLU A 115 -2.35 1.08 -7.89
N LEU A 116 -2.74 2.35 -8.08
CA LEU A 116 -1.94 3.32 -8.82
C LEU A 116 -0.58 3.55 -8.15
N ALA A 117 -0.54 3.67 -6.83
CA ALA A 117 0.69 3.84 -6.07
C ALA A 117 1.65 2.65 -6.28
N ALA A 118 1.16 1.41 -6.26
CA ALA A 118 1.98 0.23 -6.53
C ALA A 118 2.52 0.20 -7.98
N MET A 119 1.70 0.59 -8.95
CA MET A 119 2.11 0.70 -10.36
C MET A 119 3.19 1.79 -10.54
N CYS A 120 3.03 2.93 -9.87
CA CYS A 120 4.02 4.00 -9.83
C CYS A 120 5.32 3.56 -9.14
N ALA A 121 5.22 2.74 -8.08
CA ALA A 121 6.40 2.21 -7.39
C ALA A 121 7.25 1.35 -8.33
N LEU A 122 6.58 0.49 -9.11
CA LEU A 122 7.21 -0.36 -10.12
C LEU A 122 7.81 0.45 -11.28
N ALA A 123 7.13 1.53 -11.72
CA ALA A 123 7.56 2.34 -12.85
C ALA A 123 8.59 3.43 -12.50
N GLY A 124 8.67 3.87 -11.24
CA GLY A 124 9.50 5.00 -10.81
C GLY A 124 8.99 6.37 -11.27
N ARG A 125 7.76 6.41 -11.77
CA ARG A 125 7.07 7.61 -12.25
C ARG A 125 5.56 7.43 -12.18
N ILE A 126 4.82 8.52 -12.31
CA ILE A 126 3.37 8.45 -12.54
C ILE A 126 3.12 7.77 -13.88
N VAL A 127 2.39 6.65 -13.84
CA VAL A 127 2.01 5.88 -15.04
C VAL A 127 0.98 6.63 -15.88
N THR A 128 0.99 6.36 -17.18
CA THR A 128 -0.03 6.88 -18.10
C THR A 128 -1.39 6.21 -17.85
N LYS A 129 -2.46 6.80 -18.38
CA LYS A 129 -3.80 6.21 -18.30
C LYS A 129 -3.85 4.83 -18.94
N ASP A 130 -3.21 4.65 -20.10
CA ASP A 130 -3.27 3.39 -20.83
C ASP A 130 -2.48 2.29 -20.10
N GLU A 131 -1.31 2.62 -19.56
CA GLU A 131 -0.55 1.71 -18.68
C GLU A 131 -1.37 1.30 -17.45
N TYR A 132 -2.05 2.25 -16.80
CA TYR A 132 -2.93 1.97 -15.67
C TYR A 132 -4.08 1.03 -16.06
N MET A 133 -4.78 1.34 -17.16
CA MET A 133 -5.93 0.56 -17.63
C MET A 133 -5.53 -0.86 -18.05
N GLU A 134 -4.30 -1.06 -18.50
CA GLU A 134 -3.78 -2.39 -18.82
C GLU A 134 -3.46 -3.18 -17.54
N GLN A 135 -2.69 -2.58 -16.63
CA GLN A 135 -2.26 -3.28 -15.42
C GLN A 135 -3.42 -3.59 -14.46
N ILE A 136 -4.43 -2.72 -14.38
CA ILE A 136 -5.57 -2.94 -13.47
C ILE A 136 -6.42 -4.14 -13.88
N LYS A 137 -6.38 -4.58 -15.15
CA LYS A 137 -7.08 -5.79 -15.60
C LYS A 137 -6.61 -7.03 -14.85
N LEU A 138 -5.32 -7.12 -14.52
CA LEU A 138 -4.73 -8.24 -13.79
C LEU A 138 -5.30 -8.33 -12.37
N VAL A 139 -5.47 -7.19 -11.71
CA VAL A 139 -6.10 -7.10 -10.38
C VAL A 139 -7.59 -7.43 -10.49
N ASN A 140 -8.28 -6.84 -11.47
CA ASN A 140 -9.71 -7.02 -11.67
C ASN A 140 -10.10 -8.46 -12.01
N ALA A 141 -9.24 -9.20 -12.73
CA ALA A 141 -9.46 -10.62 -13.02
C ALA A 141 -9.56 -11.48 -11.74
N LYS A 142 -9.02 -11.00 -10.62
CA LYS A 142 -9.08 -11.65 -9.30
C LYS A 142 -9.79 -10.78 -8.25
N ALA A 143 -10.62 -9.83 -8.67
CA ALA A 143 -11.25 -8.84 -7.78
C ALA A 143 -12.00 -9.48 -6.60
N ALA A 144 -12.71 -10.60 -6.84
CA ALA A 144 -13.46 -11.31 -5.81
C ALA A 144 -12.57 -11.88 -4.70
N ASP A 145 -11.31 -12.24 -5.01
CA ASP A 145 -10.34 -12.69 -4.01
C ASP A 145 -9.57 -11.52 -3.39
N VAL A 146 -9.20 -10.53 -4.20
CA VAL A 146 -8.42 -9.36 -3.78
C VAL A 146 -9.20 -8.50 -2.78
N TYR A 147 -10.47 -8.19 -3.06
CA TYR A 147 -11.27 -7.23 -2.28
C TYR A 147 -12.15 -7.89 -1.21
N ARG A 148 -11.74 -9.04 -0.67
CA ARG A 148 -12.40 -9.65 0.51
C ARG A 148 -12.12 -8.82 1.75
N TYR A 149 -13.15 -8.40 2.47
CA TYR A 149 -12.97 -7.76 3.77
C TYR A 149 -12.67 -8.80 4.87
N MET A 150 -12.24 -8.30 6.03
CA MET A 150 -11.99 -9.12 7.20
C MET A 150 -13.28 -9.26 8.01
N ASN A 151 -13.80 -10.49 8.09
CA ASN A 151 -14.95 -10.85 8.92
C ASN A 151 -14.42 -11.76 10.04
N PHE A 152 -14.27 -11.22 11.26
CA PHE A 152 -13.65 -11.95 12.37
C PHE A 152 -14.43 -13.21 12.78
N ASP A 153 -15.74 -13.21 12.58
CA ASP A 153 -16.64 -14.35 12.78
C ASP A 153 -16.42 -15.50 11.79
N GLN A 154 -15.66 -15.25 10.72
CA GLN A 154 -15.37 -16.23 9.67
C GLN A 154 -13.91 -16.72 9.70
N ILE A 155 -13.11 -16.26 10.66
CA ILE A 155 -11.70 -16.59 10.77
C ILE A 155 -11.48 -17.48 12.01
N PRO A 156 -11.10 -18.76 11.82
CA PRO A 156 -11.01 -19.74 12.92
C PRO A 156 -10.20 -19.24 14.12
N ALA A 157 -9.05 -18.62 13.88
CA ALA A 157 -8.18 -18.11 14.94
C ALA A 157 -8.85 -17.08 15.86
N PHE A 158 -9.84 -16.33 15.38
CA PHE A 158 -10.59 -15.37 16.21
C PHE A 158 -11.84 -16.01 16.81
N VAL A 159 -12.53 -16.88 16.06
CA VAL A 159 -13.70 -17.61 16.54
C VAL A 159 -13.36 -18.51 17.71
N GLU A 160 -12.29 -19.30 17.60
CA GLU A 160 -11.85 -20.23 18.65
C GLU A 160 -11.57 -19.51 19.98
N VAL A 161 -10.97 -18.31 19.92
CA VAL A 161 -10.74 -17.49 21.13
C VAL A 161 -12.05 -16.93 21.66
N ALA A 162 -12.93 -16.44 20.79
CA ALA A 162 -14.21 -15.87 21.20
C ALA A 162 -15.11 -16.91 21.89
N GLU A 163 -15.10 -18.17 21.45
CA GLU A 163 -15.84 -19.28 22.06
C GLU A 163 -15.39 -19.63 23.48
N THR A 164 -14.16 -19.26 23.88
CA THR A 164 -13.67 -19.48 25.26
C THR A 164 -14.17 -18.45 26.27
N VAL A 165 -14.83 -17.38 25.81
CA VAL A 165 -15.31 -16.30 26.67
C VAL A 165 -16.73 -16.62 27.11
N GLU A 166 -16.92 -16.93 28.40
CA GLU A 166 -18.25 -17.02 29.01
C GLU A 166 -18.88 -15.62 29.10
N MET A 167 -20.15 -15.50 28.68
CA MET A 167 -20.93 -14.25 28.71
C MET A 167 -21.50 -13.94 30.09
#